data_AF-A0A924EHJ0-F1
#
_entry.id   AF-A0A924EHJ0-F1
#
_cell.length_a   1.000
_cell.length_b   1.000
_cell.length_c   1.000
_cell.angle_alpha   90.00
_cell.angle_beta   90.00
_cell.angle_gamma   90.00
#
_symmetry.space_group_name_H-M   'P 1'
#
loop_
_entity.id
_entity.type
_entity.pdbx_description
1 polymer ?
#
loop_
_entity_poly.entity_id
_entity_poly.type
_entity_poly.pdbx_seq_one_letter_code
_entity_poly.pdbx_strand_id
1 'polypeptide(L)'
;NFNKTEAELVSRLDQWLYFIKNLEDFQSIPEIFSNDGIFIRVMERARIAKYDREQQQEYESSLKVYRDLRNVVDSAERKGRKEGKEEGRLEGEANKERYAAERERQKLVDIAIKCKARGMPVEDIADLTGLSIDEINGL
;
A
#
# COMPACT_ATOMS: atom_id res chain seq x y z
N ASN A 1 42.84 0.37 -35.64
CA ASN A 1 42.36 1.68 -35.13
C ASN A 1 40.92 1.89 -35.52
N PHE A 2 40.04 2.03 -34.54
CA PHE A 2 38.62 2.34 -34.73
C PHE A 2 38.42 3.86 -34.63
N ASN A 3 38.01 4.51 -35.71
CA ASN A 3 37.88 5.98 -35.81
C ASN A 3 36.49 6.43 -36.31
N LYS A 4 35.48 5.57 -36.20
CA LYS A 4 34.12 5.93 -36.59
C LYS A 4 33.53 6.96 -35.64
N THR A 5 32.80 7.91 -36.20
CA THR A 5 32.04 8.94 -35.49
C THR A 5 30.65 8.43 -35.11
N GLU A 6 29.94 9.19 -34.27
CA GLU A 6 28.58 8.90 -33.80
C GLU A 6 27.58 8.58 -34.92
N ALA A 7 27.69 9.26 -36.06
CA ALA A 7 26.83 9.05 -37.22
C ALA A 7 27.17 7.76 -38.02
N GLU A 8 28.34 7.17 -37.78
CA GLU A 8 28.87 6.00 -38.52
C GLU A 8 28.70 4.69 -37.74
N LEU A 9 28.02 4.73 -36.58
CA LEU A 9 27.77 3.58 -35.70
C LEU A 9 26.60 2.73 -36.20
N VAL A 10 26.82 1.99 -37.29
CA VAL A 10 25.79 1.14 -37.93
C VAL A 10 25.60 -0.20 -37.23
N SER A 11 26.68 -0.83 -36.77
CA SER A 11 26.62 -2.16 -36.14
C SER A 11 26.68 -2.11 -34.62
N ARG A 12 26.11 -3.12 -33.95
CA ARG A 12 26.19 -3.26 -32.50
C ARG A 12 27.64 -3.35 -32.00
N LEU A 13 28.54 -3.93 -32.80
CA LEU A 13 29.96 -4.00 -32.50
C LEU A 13 30.61 -2.61 -32.56
N ASP A 14 30.27 -1.79 -33.57
CA ASP A 14 30.77 -0.42 -33.68
C ASP A 14 30.34 0.43 -32.48
N GLN A 15 29.09 0.26 -32.03
CA GLN A 15 28.56 0.90 -30.83
C GLN A 15 29.37 0.53 -29.58
N TRP A 16 29.64 -0.76 -29.37
CA TRP A 16 30.46 -1.22 -28.25
C TRP A 16 31.91 -0.72 -28.31
N LEU A 17 32.53 -0.73 -29.49
CA LEU A 17 33.90 -0.25 -29.69
C LEU A 17 34.01 1.26 -29.47
N TYR A 18 33.04 2.04 -29.98
CA TYR A 18 32.96 3.48 -29.72
C TYR A 18 32.74 3.77 -28.24
N PHE A 19 31.81 3.05 -27.61
CA PHE A 19 31.48 3.23 -26.21
C PHE A 19 32.66 2.96 -25.28
N ILE A 20 33.39 1.85 -25.50
CA ILE A 20 34.57 1.50 -24.69
C ILE A 20 35.73 2.47 -24.95
N LYS A 21 35.94 2.89 -26.21
CA LYS A 21 37.02 3.82 -26.58
C LYS A 21 36.86 5.19 -25.91
N ASN A 22 35.64 5.72 -25.84
CA ASN A 22 35.35 7.06 -25.32
C ASN A 22 34.83 7.04 -23.86
N LEU A 23 34.94 5.90 -23.17
CA LEU A 23 34.35 5.70 -21.85
C LEU A 23 34.89 6.66 -20.79
N GLU A 24 36.18 7.01 -20.87
CA GLU A 24 36.84 7.91 -19.92
C GLU A 24 36.36 9.36 -20.05
N ASP A 25 36.00 9.76 -21.27
CA ASP A 25 35.62 11.12 -21.63
C ASP A 25 34.12 11.41 -21.38
N PHE A 26 33.30 10.38 -21.27
CA PHE A 26 31.86 10.52 -21.04
C PHE A 26 31.55 11.07 -19.64
N GLN A 27 31.14 12.33 -19.56
CA GLN A 27 30.57 12.95 -18.35
C GLN A 27 29.10 12.54 -18.14
N SER A 28 28.35 12.42 -19.24
CA SER A 28 26.96 11.95 -19.29
C SER A 28 26.79 10.93 -20.40
N ILE A 29 25.64 10.25 -20.42
CA ILE A 29 25.33 9.26 -21.45
C ILE A 29 24.95 10.02 -22.73
N PRO A 30 25.67 9.83 -23.86
CA PRO A 30 25.29 10.42 -25.13
C PRO A 30 23.91 9.90 -25.58
N GLU A 31 23.10 10.75 -26.22
CA GLU A 31 21.71 10.43 -26.64
C GLU A 31 21.59 9.14 -27.45
N ILE A 32 22.64 8.81 -28.22
CA ILE A 32 22.73 7.61 -29.06
C ILE A 32 22.63 6.32 -28.23
N PHE A 33 23.10 6.35 -27.00
CA PHE A 33 23.08 5.21 -26.08
C PHE A 33 21.93 5.30 -25.06
N SER A 34 21.25 6.44 -24.94
CA SER A 34 20.16 6.67 -23.97
C SER A 34 18.94 5.77 -24.17
N ASN A 35 18.73 5.24 -25.38
CA ASN A 35 17.64 4.31 -25.66
C ASN A 35 18.00 2.85 -25.33
N ASP A 36 19.27 2.55 -25.00
CA ASP A 36 19.74 1.21 -24.71
C ASP A 36 20.10 1.05 -23.22
N GLY A 37 19.22 0.34 -22.50
CA GLY A 37 19.37 0.09 -21.08
C GLY A 37 20.64 -0.67 -20.69
N ILE A 38 21.31 -1.37 -21.61
CA ILE A 38 22.59 -2.06 -21.31
C ILE A 38 23.71 -1.03 -21.18
N PHE A 39 23.83 -0.08 -22.10
CA PHE A 39 24.87 0.95 -22.04
C PHE A 39 24.68 1.87 -20.83
N ILE A 40 23.43 2.20 -20.48
CA ILE A 40 23.11 2.95 -19.26
C ILE A 40 23.64 2.23 -18.01
N ARG A 41 23.32 0.96 -17.83
CA ARG A 41 23.77 0.18 -16.66
C ARG A 41 25.30 0.04 -16.60
N VAL A 42 25.96 -0.08 -17.75
CA VAL A 42 27.43 -0.17 -17.80
C VAL A 42 28.05 1.17 -17.41
N MET A 43 27.55 2.30 -17.91
CA MET A 43 28.00 3.64 -17.52
C MET A 43 27.83 3.89 -16.02
N GLU A 44 26.66 3.56 -15.46
CA GLU A 44 26.42 3.74 -14.02
C GLU A 44 27.42 2.95 -13.17
N ARG A 45 27.70 1.70 -13.55
CA ARG A 45 28.71 0.87 -12.87
C ARG A 45 30.12 1.42 -13.03
N ALA A 46 30.49 1.85 -14.23
CA ALA A 46 31.80 2.43 -14.51
C ALA A 46 32.01 3.74 -13.73
N ARG A 47 30.97 4.58 -13.64
CA ARG A 47 30.98 5.82 -12.86
C ARG A 47 31.24 5.55 -11.39
N ILE A 48 30.51 4.61 -10.79
CA ILE A 48 30.71 4.21 -9.38
C ILE A 48 32.11 3.62 -9.18
N ALA A 49 32.61 2.83 -10.14
CA ALA A 49 33.95 2.26 -10.07
C ALA A 49 35.08 3.32 -10.15
N LYS A 50 34.83 4.47 -10.79
CA LYS A 50 35.77 5.60 -10.89
C LYS A 50 35.75 6.49 -9.64
N TYR A 51 34.78 6.31 -8.73
CA TYR A 51 34.69 7.16 -7.55
C TYR A 51 35.97 7.12 -6.72
N ASP A 52 36.46 8.31 -6.37
CA ASP A 52 37.47 8.46 -5.35
C ASP A 52 36.88 8.17 -3.95
N ARG A 53 37.71 8.22 -2.92
CA ARG A 53 37.31 7.86 -1.56
C ARG A 53 36.20 8.77 -1.01
N GLU A 54 36.20 10.05 -1.35
CA GLU A 54 35.20 11.01 -0.88
C GLU A 54 33.86 10.75 -1.58
N GLN A 55 33.88 10.59 -2.90
CA GLN A 55 32.71 10.25 -3.70
C GLN A 55 32.09 8.91 -3.30
N GLN A 56 32.90 7.91 -2.94
CA GLN A 56 32.40 6.64 -2.41
C GLN A 56 31.66 6.84 -1.09
N GLN A 57 32.20 7.64 -0.17
CA GLN A 57 31.58 7.92 1.12
C GLN A 57 30.26 8.70 0.96
N GLU A 58 30.22 9.69 0.07
CA GLU A 58 28.99 10.43 -0.25
C GLU A 58 27.92 9.53 -0.86
N TYR A 59 28.32 8.65 -1.78
CA TYR A 59 27.41 7.67 -2.38
C TYR A 59 26.84 6.70 -1.34
N GLU A 60 27.69 6.15 -0.47
CA GLU A 60 27.26 5.26 0.62
C GLU A 60 26.33 5.97 1.62
N SER A 61 26.65 7.23 1.97
CA SER A 61 25.83 8.06 2.85
C SER A 61 24.44 8.32 2.23
N SER A 62 24.40 8.69 0.96
CA SER A 62 23.15 8.90 0.21
C SER A 62 22.33 7.62 0.14
N LEU A 63 22.98 6.48 -0.12
CA LEU A 63 22.33 5.18 -0.17
C LEU A 63 21.79 4.75 1.20
N LYS A 64 22.51 5.07 2.28
CA LYS A 64 22.04 4.86 3.65
C LYS A 64 20.77 5.67 3.92
N VAL A 65 20.77 6.97 3.62
CA VAL A 65 19.60 7.84 3.80
C VAL A 65 18.40 7.30 3.03
N TYR A 66 18.60 6.94 1.76
CA TYR A 66 17.52 6.38 0.94
C TYR A 66 16.96 5.07 1.52
N ARG A 67 17.83 4.16 2.01
CA ARG A 67 17.41 2.92 2.65
C ARG A 67 16.66 3.16 3.96
N ASP A 68 17.15 4.09 4.79
CA ASP A 68 16.49 4.45 6.04
C ASP A 68 15.08 5.01 5.77
N LEU A 69 14.94 5.91 4.80
CA LEU A 69 13.64 6.44 4.38
C LEU A 69 12.70 5.34 3.86
N ARG A 70 13.19 4.44 3.01
CA ARG A 70 12.39 3.30 2.53
C ARG A 70 11.93 2.44 3.70
N ASN A 71 12.83 2.11 4.63
CA ASN A 71 12.50 1.29 5.79
C ASN A 71 11.44 1.96 6.68
N VAL A 72 11.50 3.28 6.85
CA VAL A 72 10.48 4.06 7.58
C VAL A 72 9.12 3.94 6.90
N VAL A 73 9.05 4.14 5.58
CA VAL A 73 7.81 4.04 4.80
C VAL A 73 7.24 2.62 4.86
N ASP A 74 8.07 1.60 4.59
CA ASP A 74 7.65 0.19 4.61
C ASP A 74 7.14 -0.22 6.00
N SER A 75 7.79 0.28 7.06
CA SER A 75 7.38 0.01 8.44
C SER A 75 6.05 0.70 8.78
N ALA A 76 5.88 1.96 8.37
CA ALA A 76 4.65 2.71 8.58
C ALA A 76 3.47 2.06 7.85
N GLU A 77 3.67 1.65 6.60
CA GLU A 77 2.64 0.97 5.81
C GLU A 77 2.26 -0.39 6.43
N ARG A 78 3.26 -1.19 6.83
CA ARG A 78 3.01 -2.48 7.47
C ARG A 78 2.25 -2.32 8.79
N LYS A 79 2.63 -1.32 9.59
CA LYS A 79 1.96 -1.01 10.86
C LYS A 79 0.52 -0.56 10.61
N GLY A 80 0.30 0.40 9.71
CA GLY A 80 -1.04 0.88 9.37
C GLY A 80 -1.96 -0.22 8.82
N ARG A 81 -1.46 -1.10 7.96
CA ARG A 81 -2.22 -2.26 7.47
C ARG A 81 -2.60 -3.23 8.59
N LYS A 82 -1.69 -3.46 9.55
CA LYS A 82 -1.94 -4.34 10.70
C LYS A 82 -2.97 -3.74 11.64
N GLU A 83 -2.83 -2.46 11.97
CA GLU A 83 -3.75 -1.71 12.83
C GLU A 83 -5.15 -1.65 12.20
N GLY A 84 -5.26 -1.21 10.94
CA GLY A 84 -6.55 -1.14 10.26
C GLY A 84 -7.25 -2.49 10.10
N LYS A 85 -6.50 -3.59 9.94
CA LYS A 85 -7.09 -4.94 9.93
C LYS A 85 -7.65 -5.33 11.30
N GLU A 86 -6.94 -4.98 12.37
CA GLU A 86 -7.36 -5.30 13.73
C GLU A 86 -8.55 -4.43 14.17
N GLU A 87 -8.51 -3.12 13.89
CA GLU A 87 -9.62 -2.20 14.12
C GLU A 87 -10.86 -2.66 13.35
N GLY A 88 -10.73 -2.96 12.05
CA GLY A 88 -11.85 -3.46 11.24
C GLY A 88 -12.42 -4.80 11.74
N ARG A 89 -11.59 -5.66 12.34
CA ARG A 89 -12.04 -6.92 12.97
C ARG A 89 -12.86 -6.62 14.22
N LEU A 90 -12.35 -5.77 15.11
CA LEU A 90 -13.02 -5.38 16.36
C LEU A 90 -14.33 -4.65 16.09
N GLU A 91 -14.34 -3.70 15.16
CA GLU A 91 -15.57 -3.02 14.73
C GLU A 91 -16.57 -4.01 14.12
N GLY A 92 -16.09 -4.94 13.31
CA GLY A 92 -16.92 -6.01 12.73
C GLY A 92 -17.56 -6.91 13.79
N GLU A 93 -16.83 -7.26 14.84
CA GLU A 93 -17.32 -8.06 15.97
C GLU A 93 -18.34 -7.28 16.80
N ALA A 94 -18.02 -6.03 17.18
CA ALA A 94 -18.94 -5.16 17.91
C ALA A 94 -20.24 -4.91 17.13
N ASN A 95 -20.15 -4.68 15.82
CA ASN A 95 -21.32 -4.50 14.97
C ASN A 95 -22.16 -5.78 14.87
N LYS A 96 -21.53 -6.96 14.77
CA LYS A 96 -22.27 -8.25 14.79
C LYS A 96 -23.09 -8.41 16.07
N GLU A 97 -22.51 -8.09 17.22
CA GLU A 97 -23.21 -8.16 18.51
C GLU A 97 -24.37 -7.15 18.57
N ARG A 98 -24.13 -5.91 18.16
CA ARG A 98 -25.19 -4.89 18.08
C ARG A 98 -26.33 -5.30 17.16
N TYR A 99 -26.04 -5.79 15.95
CA TYR A 99 -27.08 -6.25 15.02
C TYR A 99 -27.79 -7.51 15.53
N ALA A 100 -27.11 -8.39 16.28
CA ALA A 100 -27.75 -9.54 16.90
C ALA A 100 -28.74 -9.11 18.00
N ALA A 101 -28.34 -8.19 18.87
CA ALA A 101 -29.20 -7.62 19.91
C ALA A 101 -30.41 -6.89 19.31
N GLU A 102 -30.19 -6.08 18.26
CA GLU A 102 -31.27 -5.37 17.57
C GLU A 102 -32.28 -6.33 16.93
N ARG A 103 -31.80 -7.40 16.28
CA ARG A 103 -32.69 -8.42 15.72
C ARG A 103 -33.50 -9.14 16.79
N GLU A 104 -32.90 -9.44 17.94
CA GLU A 104 -33.63 -10.09 19.03
C GLU A 104 -34.69 -9.17 19.63
N ARG A 105 -34.33 -7.90 19.85
CA ARG A 105 -35.28 -6.88 20.29
C ARG A 105 -36.43 -6.69 19.30
N GLN A 106 -36.14 -6.66 17.99
CA GLN A 106 -37.17 -6.54 16.96
C GLN A 106 -38.14 -7.74 16.97
N LYS A 107 -37.66 -8.97 17.20
CA LYS A 107 -38.56 -10.13 17.35
C LYS A 107 -39.50 -9.97 18.54
N LEU A 108 -39.01 -9.46 19.67
CA LEU A 108 -39.84 -9.23 20.86
C LEU A 108 -40.93 -8.19 20.56
N VAL A 109 -40.57 -7.11 19.85
CA VAL A 109 -41.52 -6.10 19.36
C VAL A 109 -42.56 -6.71 18.43
N ASP A 110 -42.14 -7.53 17.45
CA ASP A 110 -43.05 -8.20 16.52
C ASP A 110 -44.02 -9.17 17.23
N ILE A 111 -43.55 -9.83 18.29
CA ILE A 111 -44.38 -10.70 19.15
C ILE A 111 -45.40 -9.84 19.91
N ALA A 112 -44.97 -8.73 20.53
CA ALA A 112 -45.86 -7.83 21.27
C ALA A 112 -46.97 -7.27 20.37
N ILE A 113 -46.65 -6.84 19.14
CA ILE A 113 -47.64 -6.39 18.15
C ILE A 113 -48.67 -7.49 17.86
N LYS A 114 -48.21 -8.73 17.64
CA LYS A 114 -49.10 -9.88 17.39
C LYS A 114 -49.98 -10.23 18.59
N CYS A 115 -49.45 -10.13 19.81
CA CYS A 115 -50.22 -10.37 21.04
C CYS A 115 -51.28 -9.28 21.28
N LYS A 116 -50.92 -8.02 21.06
CA LYS A 116 -51.84 -6.88 21.15
C LYS A 116 -52.98 -7.00 20.13
N ALA A 117 -52.66 -7.39 18.89
CA ALA A 117 -53.66 -7.65 17.85
C ALA A 117 -54.62 -8.81 18.21
N ARG A 118 -54.23 -9.72 19.10
CA ARG A 118 -55.06 -10.81 19.62
C ARG A 118 -55.85 -10.44 20.88
N GLY A 119 -55.73 -9.20 21.38
CA GLY A 119 -56.45 -8.72 22.56
C GLY A 119 -55.90 -9.25 23.89
N MET A 120 -54.64 -9.66 23.95
CA MET A 120 -53.99 -10.06 25.19
C MET A 120 -53.77 -8.82 26.11
N PRO A 121 -53.95 -8.94 27.44
CA PRO A 121 -53.68 -7.87 28.39
C PRO A 121 -52.25 -7.34 28.29
N VAL A 122 -52.05 -6.03 28.49
CA VAL A 122 -50.74 -5.38 28.31
C VAL A 122 -49.73 -5.87 29.35
N GLU A 123 -50.20 -6.18 30.56
CA GLU A 123 -49.41 -6.74 31.65
C GLU A 123 -48.84 -8.12 31.27
N ASP A 124 -49.67 -9.01 30.70
CA ASP A 124 -49.24 -10.34 30.25
C ASP A 124 -48.23 -10.24 29.09
N ILE A 125 -48.40 -9.27 28.18
CA ILE A 125 -47.47 -9.03 27.07
C ILE A 125 -46.12 -8.52 27.60
N ALA A 126 -46.14 -7.63 28.60
CA ALA A 126 -44.93 -7.11 29.25
C ALA A 126 -44.15 -8.24 29.92
N ASP A 127 -44.82 -9.12 30.66
CA ASP A 127 -44.19 -10.27 31.31
C ASP A 127 -43.61 -11.27 30.29
N LEU A 128 -44.28 -11.48 29.15
CA LEU A 128 -43.82 -12.42 28.11
C LEU A 128 -42.67 -11.90 27.25
N THR A 129 -42.65 -10.60 26.95
CA THR A 129 -41.68 -10.00 26.01
C THR A 129 -40.56 -9.22 26.69
N GLY A 130 -40.70 -8.90 27.98
CA GLY A 130 -39.77 -8.06 28.73
C GLY A 130 -39.76 -6.59 28.30
N LEU A 131 -40.71 -6.17 27.45
CA LEU A 131 -40.90 -4.77 27.07
C LEU A 131 -41.66 -4.02 28.17
N SER A 132 -41.39 -2.73 28.32
CA SER A 132 -42.14 -1.90 29.25
C SER A 132 -43.58 -1.70 28.77
N ILE A 133 -44.49 -1.48 29.73
CA ILE A 133 -45.90 -1.19 29.46
C ILE A 133 -46.05 0.02 28.52
N ASP A 134 -45.22 1.05 28.71
CA ASP A 134 -45.23 2.25 27.87
C ASP A 134 -44.80 1.95 26.43
N GLU A 135 -43.77 1.12 26.24
CA GLU A 135 -43.35 0.66 24.91
C GLU A 135 -44.49 -0.11 24.22
N ILE A 136 -45.13 -1.06 24.92
CA ILE A 136 -46.24 -1.86 24.36
C ILE A 136 -47.46 -1.01 24.04
N ASN A 137 -47.77 -0.01 24.87
CA ASN A 137 -48.86 0.93 24.60
C ASN A 137 -48.58 1.79 23.36
N GLY A 138 -47.31 2.14 23.12
CA GLY A 138 -46.86 2.89 21.95
C GLY A 138 -46.73 2.10 20.64
N LEU A 139 -46.67 0.76 20.68
CA LEU A 139 -46.67 -0.14 19.51
C LEU A 139 -48.05 -0.25 18.84
#